data_AF-A0A2G9S9M8-F1
#
_entry.id   AF-A0A2G9S9M8-F1
#
_cell.length_a   1.000
_cell.length_b   1.000
_cell.length_c   1.000
_cell.angle_alpha   90.00
_cell.angle_beta   90.00
_cell.angle_gamma   90.00
#
_symmetry.space_group_name_H-M   'P 1'
#
loop_
_entity.id
_entity.type
_entity.pdbx_description
1 polymer ?
#
loop_
_entity_poly.entity_id
_entity_poly.type
_entity_poly.pdbx_seq_one_letter_code
_entity_poly.pdbx_strand_id
1 'polypeptide(L)'
;MALLLTPGAAQCERGLTDSIHKRTWTFHAYKHVAGGELFDFLAEKESLSEEEATEFLKQILNGVNYLHSLHIAHFDLKPENIMLLDRNAPKARIKIIDFGLAHKIDSENEFKNIFGTPEFVAPEIVNYEPLGLESDMW
;
A
#
# COMPACT_ATOMS: atom_id res chain seq x y z
N MET A 1 0.89 -13.65 -8.26
CA MET A 1 0.22 -12.50 -8.88
C MET A 1 1.31 -11.63 -9.46
N ALA A 2 1.29 -11.38 -10.78
CA ALA A 2 2.29 -10.55 -11.46
C ALA A 2 1.63 -9.18 -11.70
N LEU A 3 2.26 -8.10 -11.25
CA LEU A 3 1.80 -6.74 -11.49
C LEU A 3 2.81 -6.03 -12.41
N LEU A 4 2.26 -5.26 -13.35
CA LEU A 4 2.99 -4.42 -14.30
C LEU A 4 3.29 -3.09 -13.63
N LEU A 5 4.55 -2.64 -13.64
CA LEU A 5 4.93 -1.30 -13.20
C LEU A 5 5.76 -0.59 -14.26
N THR A 6 5.51 0.72 -14.41
CA THR A 6 6.25 1.65 -15.26
C THR A 6 7.50 2.19 -14.55
N PRO A 7 8.48 2.75 -15.29
CA PRO A 7 9.76 3.18 -14.71
C PRO A 7 9.55 4.47 -13.89
N GLY A 8 9.78 4.39 -12.57
CA GLY A 8 9.69 5.55 -11.68
C GLY A 8 9.44 5.23 -10.20
N ALA A 9 8.97 4.02 -9.89
CA ALA A 9 8.74 3.59 -8.50
C ALA A 9 10.07 3.32 -7.78
N ALA A 10 10.43 4.18 -6.83
CA ALA A 10 11.60 4.00 -5.99
C ALA A 10 11.37 2.88 -4.96
N GLN A 11 12.14 1.80 -5.10
CA GLN A 11 12.80 1.03 -4.03
C GLN A 11 11.97 0.67 -2.77
N CYS A 12 10.97 -0.19 -2.94
CA CYS A 12 10.60 -1.14 -1.90
C CYS A 12 10.47 -2.56 -2.48
N GLU A 13 11.61 -3.16 -2.85
CA GLU A 13 11.65 -4.50 -3.45
C GLU A 13 11.56 -5.63 -2.40
N ARG A 14 11.21 -5.33 -1.13
CA ARG A 14 11.13 -6.35 -0.09
C ARG A 14 9.93 -7.28 -0.33
N GLY A 15 10.23 -8.48 -0.81
CA GLY A 15 9.23 -9.48 -1.19
C GLY A 15 9.19 -9.75 -2.70
N LEU A 16 9.93 -8.97 -3.49
CA LEU A 16 10.22 -9.26 -4.89
C LEU A 16 11.09 -10.53 -4.96
N THR A 17 10.60 -11.53 -5.68
CA THR A 17 11.32 -12.78 -5.92
C THR A 17 12.05 -12.77 -7.26
N ASP A 18 11.50 -12.09 -8.26
CA ASP A 18 12.10 -12.00 -9.59
C ASP A 18 11.57 -10.75 -10.33
N SER A 19 12.37 -10.20 -11.25
CA SER A 19 11.94 -9.12 -12.13
C SER A 19 12.42 -9.36 -13.57
N ILE A 20 11.47 -9.42 -14.50
CA ILE A 20 11.72 -9.66 -15.91
C ILE A 20 11.45 -8.38 -16.69
N HIS A 21 12.49 -7.85 -17.31
CA HIS A 21 12.44 -6.63 -18.11
C HIS A 21 12.39 -6.98 -19.61
N LYS A 22 11.40 -6.44 -20.32
CA LYS A 22 11.26 -6.45 -21.79
C LYS A 22 11.20 -5.02 -22.30
N ARG A 23 11.37 -4.81 -23.62
CA ARG A 23 11.38 -3.48 -24.25
C ARG A 23 10.15 -2.61 -23.94
N THR A 24 9.02 -3.22 -23.62
CA THR A 24 7.74 -2.54 -23.42
C THR A 24 7.07 -2.87 -22.08
N TRP A 25 7.60 -3.83 -21.33
CA TRP A 25 6.95 -4.36 -20.13
C TRP A 25 7.98 -4.78 -19.11
N THR A 26 7.70 -4.49 -17.84
CA THR A 26 8.43 -5.05 -16.71
C THR A 26 7.47 -5.88 -15.88
N PHE A 27 7.84 -7.14 -15.63
CA PHE A 27 7.09 -8.03 -14.76
C PHE A 27 7.81 -8.16 -13.42
N HIS A 28 7.11 -7.89 -12.33
CA HIS A 28 7.60 -8.13 -10.98
C HIS A 28 6.85 -9.33 -10.37
N ALA A 29 7.61 -10.34 -9.94
CA ALA A 29 7.09 -11.50 -9.22
C ALA A 29 7.30 -11.28 -7.73
N TYR A 30 6.23 -11.39 -6.94
CA TYR A 30 6.27 -11.22 -5.49
C TYR A 30 5.96 -12.53 -4.77
N LYS A 31 6.44 -12.64 -3.52
CA LYS A 31 6.07 -13.74 -2.62
C LYS A 31 4.54 -13.80 -2.51
N HIS A 32 3.99 -14.97 -2.76
CA HIS A 32 2.55 -15.20 -2.66
C HIS A 32 2.05 -14.95 -1.23
N VAL A 33 0.97 -14.18 -1.13
CA VAL A 33 0.20 -13.96 0.09
C VAL A 33 -1.15 -14.64 -0.13
N ALA A 34 -1.44 -15.65 0.68
CA ALA A 34 -2.54 -16.59 0.43
C ALA A 34 -3.83 -16.25 1.20
N GLY A 35 -3.80 -15.29 2.13
CA GLY A 35 -4.95 -14.97 2.98
C GLY A 35 -6.03 -14.11 2.32
N GLY A 36 -5.81 -13.63 1.09
CA GLY A 36 -6.75 -12.75 0.38
C GLY A 36 -6.73 -11.31 0.90
N GLU A 37 -7.63 -10.49 0.36
CA GLU A 37 -7.78 -9.08 0.74
C GLU A 37 -8.45 -8.95 2.11
N LEU A 38 -8.02 -7.98 2.91
CA LEU A 38 -8.64 -7.69 4.20
C LEU A 38 -10.09 -7.24 4.01
N PHE A 39 -10.36 -6.49 2.94
CA PHE A 39 -11.71 -6.01 2.63
C PHE A 39 -12.72 -7.16 2.50
N ASP A 40 -12.43 -8.14 1.65
CA ASP A 40 -13.28 -9.33 1.47
C ASP A 40 -13.49 -10.07 2.78
N PHE A 41 -12.43 -10.25 3.57
CA PHE A 41 -12.51 -10.91 4.87
C PHE A 41 -13.44 -10.17 5.85
N LEU A 42 -13.41 -8.84 5.84
CA LEU A 42 -14.29 -8.03 6.68
C LEU A 42 -15.73 -8.01 6.15
N ALA A 43 -15.93 -8.01 4.83
CA ALA A 43 -17.25 -8.04 4.20
C ALA A 43 -18.00 -9.35 4.47
N GLU A 44 -17.29 -10.46 4.66
CA GLU A 44 -17.87 -11.76 5.01
C GLU A 44 -18.23 -11.89 6.51
N LYS A 45 -17.77 -10.97 7.36
CA LYS A 45 -18.13 -10.96 8.80
C LYS A 45 -19.48 -10.29 9.00
N GLU A 46 -20.33 -10.87 9.85
CA GLU A 46 -21.60 -10.25 10.26
C GLU A 46 -21.40 -8.94 11.04
N SER A 47 -20.33 -8.85 11.81
CA SER A 47 -19.95 -7.62 12.53
C SER A 47 -18.45 -7.60 12.81
N LEU A 48 -17.92 -6.39 12.98
CA LEU A 48 -16.54 -6.13 13.40
C LEU A 48 -16.58 -5.33 14.70
N SER A 49 -15.98 -5.86 15.76
CA SER A 49 -15.86 -5.13 17.03
C SER A 49 -14.79 -4.03 16.94
N GLU A 50 -14.90 -3.00 17.78
CA GLU A 50 -13.90 -1.94 17.87
C GLU A 50 -12.51 -2.49 18.27
N GLU A 51 -12.47 -3.53 19.08
CA GLU A 51 -11.23 -4.21 19.46
C GLU A 51 -10.54 -4.85 18.24
N GLU A 52 -11.29 -5.60 17.42
CA GLU A 52 -10.76 -6.19 16.19
C GLU A 52 -10.35 -5.12 15.17
N ALA A 53 -11.17 -4.08 14.99
CA ALA A 53 -10.85 -2.96 14.11
C ALA A 53 -9.55 -2.27 14.55
N THR A 54 -9.37 -2.08 15.86
CA THR A 54 -8.15 -1.53 16.46
C THR A 54 -6.94 -2.44 16.22
N GLU A 55 -7.10 -3.77 16.26
CA GLU A 55 -6.01 -4.69 15.94
C GLU A 55 -5.53 -4.58 14.49
N PHE A 56 -6.45 -4.39 13.54
CA PHE A 56 -6.08 -4.14 12.14
C PHE A 56 -5.46 -2.77 11.96
N LEU A 57 -6.07 -1.72 12.52
CA LEU A 57 -5.58 -0.35 12.42
C LEU A 57 -4.16 -0.21 12.98
N LYS A 58 -3.86 -0.83 14.13
CA LYS A 58 -2.50 -0.87 14.69
C LYS A 58 -1.50 -1.49 13.73
N GLN A 59 -1.87 -2.53 13.00
CA GLN A 59 -0.97 -3.16 12.03
C GLN A 59 -0.74 -2.27 10.80
N ILE A 60 -1.79 -1.60 10.30
CA ILE A 60 -1.70 -0.64 9.21
C ILE A 60 -0.78 0.51 9.62
N LEU A 61 -1.08 1.18 10.75
CA LEU A 61 -0.29 2.31 11.25
C LEU A 61 1.16 1.94 11.53
N ASN A 62 1.45 0.74 12.04
CA ASN A 62 2.83 0.27 12.19
C ASN A 62 3.55 0.11 10.84
N GLY A 63 2.84 -0.36 9.80
CA GLY A 63 3.36 -0.45 8.44
C GLY A 63 3.61 0.93 7.83
N VAL A 64 2.64 1.85 7.93
CA VAL A 64 2.75 3.24 7.45
C VAL A 64 3.88 3.96 8.18
N ASN A 65 3.94 3.91 9.51
CA ASN A 65 5.03 4.51 10.29
C ASN A 65 6.41 3.97 9.89
N TYR A 66 6.51 2.67 9.56
CA TYR A 66 7.74 2.11 9.02
C TYR A 66 8.12 2.73 7.67
N LEU A 67 7.18 2.88 6.72
CA LEU A 67 7.42 3.54 5.44
C LEU A 67 7.83 5.01 5.61
N HIS A 68 7.09 5.73 6.45
CA HIS A 68 7.35 7.15 6.75
C HIS A 68 8.70 7.36 7.42
N SER A 69 9.16 6.42 8.28
CA SER A 69 10.52 6.47 8.86
C SER A 69 11.64 6.37 7.80
N LEU A 70 11.33 5.81 6.62
CA LEU A 70 12.21 5.73 5.46
C LEU A 70 11.97 6.86 4.46
N HIS A 71 11.12 7.85 4.80
CA HIS A 71 10.67 8.93 3.93
C HIS A 71 9.98 8.42 2.65
N ILE A 72 9.20 7.34 2.76
CA ILE A 72 8.42 6.79 1.65
C ILE A 72 6.94 7.00 1.94
N ALA A 73 6.24 7.69 1.04
CA ALA A 73 4.78 7.74 1.00
C ALA A 73 4.26 6.63 0.08
N HIS A 74 3.13 6.02 0.44
CA HIS A 74 2.50 4.96 -0.36
C HIS A 74 1.57 5.51 -1.45
N PHE A 75 0.77 6.52 -1.13
CA PHE A 75 -0.16 7.24 -2.01
C PHE A 75 -1.31 6.43 -2.65
N ASP A 76 -1.52 5.20 -2.20
CA ASP A 76 -2.65 4.35 -2.65
C ASP A 76 -3.07 3.40 -1.52
N LEU A 77 -3.11 3.91 -0.29
CA LEU A 77 -3.64 3.13 0.83
C LEU A 77 -5.16 3.01 0.68
N LYS A 78 -5.61 1.78 0.48
CA LYS A 78 -7.02 1.43 0.32
C LYS A 78 -7.25 -0.03 0.74
N PRO A 79 -8.49 -0.44 1.02
CA PRO A 79 -8.78 -1.78 1.51
C PRO A 79 -8.23 -2.92 0.63
N GLU A 80 -8.23 -2.74 -0.68
CA GLU A 80 -7.73 -3.69 -1.69
C GLU A 80 -6.20 -3.88 -1.59
N ASN A 81 -5.49 -2.85 -1.11
CA ASN A 81 -4.03 -2.88 -0.93
C ASN A 81 -3.60 -3.37 0.46
N ILE A 82 -4.52 -3.95 1.23
CA ILE A 82 -4.23 -4.60 2.50
C ILE A 82 -4.55 -6.10 2.39
N MET A 83 -3.52 -6.94 2.46
CA MET A 83 -3.69 -8.40 2.37
C MET A 83 -3.49 -9.11 3.71
N LEU A 84 -4.27 -10.16 3.94
CA LEU A 84 -4.07 -11.11 5.02
C LEU A 84 -2.97 -12.11 4.67
N LEU A 85 -2.07 -12.38 5.62
CA LEU A 85 -1.03 -13.40 5.47
C LEU A 85 -1.62 -14.80 5.40
N ASP A 86 -2.53 -15.10 6.32
CA ASP A 86 -3.25 -16.36 6.44
C ASP A 86 -4.63 -16.06 7.04
N ARG A 87 -5.67 -16.42 6.30
CA ARG A 87 -7.07 -16.19 6.65
C ARG A 87 -7.57 -17.13 7.75
N ASN A 88 -6.92 -18.28 7.90
CA ASN A 88 -7.30 -19.32 8.85
C ASN A 88 -6.46 -19.26 10.14
N ALA A 89 -5.52 -18.32 10.23
CA ALA A 89 -4.69 -18.16 11.42
C ALA A 89 -5.53 -17.70 12.62
N PRO A 90 -5.23 -18.17 13.85
CA PRO A 90 -5.94 -17.76 15.06
C PRO A 90 -5.87 -16.24 15.32
N LYS A 91 -4.79 -15.60 14.84
CA LYS A 91 -4.62 -14.15 14.88
C LYS A 91 -4.34 -13.65 13.46
N ALA A 92 -5.27 -12.85 12.93
CA ALA A 92 -5.16 -12.26 11.61
C ALA A 92 -3.96 -11.30 11.56
N ARG A 93 -3.07 -11.54 10.59
CA ARG A 93 -1.91 -10.69 10.32
C ARG A 93 -2.03 -10.12 8.92
N ILE A 94 -1.73 -8.83 8.78
CA ILE A 94 -1.86 -8.13 7.49
C ILE A 94 -0.52 -7.66 6.94
N LYS A 95 -0.53 -7.30 5.66
CA LYS A 95 0.53 -6.56 4.97
C LYS A 95 -0.07 -5.52 4.05
N ILE A 96 0.59 -4.37 3.98
CA ILE A 96 0.39 -3.38 2.93
C ILE A 96 1.08 -3.90 1.67
N ILE A 97 0.39 -3.81 0.54
CA ILE A 97 0.86 -4.25 -0.78
C ILE A 97 0.67 -3.11 -1.81
N ASP A 98 1.18 -3.35 -3.02
CA ASP A 98 1.07 -2.46 -4.17
C ASP A 98 1.73 -1.07 -3.99
N PHE A 99 3.05 -1.08 -4.02
CA PHE A 99 3.89 0.11 -3.97
C PHE A 99 4.03 0.80 -5.33
N GLY A 100 3.09 0.59 -6.27
CA GLY A 100 3.19 1.12 -7.64
C GLY A 100 3.19 2.64 -7.74
N LEU A 101 2.53 3.31 -6.79
CA LEU A 101 2.51 4.77 -6.66
C LEU A 101 3.43 5.28 -5.55
N ALA A 102 4.13 4.39 -4.85
CA ALA A 102 4.96 4.79 -3.72
C ALA A 102 6.13 5.67 -4.18
N HIS A 103 6.41 6.70 -3.40
CA HIS A 103 7.45 7.67 -3.72
C HIS A 103 8.27 8.05 -2.51
N LYS A 104 9.56 8.29 -2.72
CA LYS A 104 10.44 8.82 -1.68
C LYS A 104 10.24 10.34 -1.62
N ILE A 105 9.83 10.84 -0.47
CA ILE A 105 9.62 12.26 -0.22
C ILE A 105 10.98 12.87 0.14
N ASP A 106 11.55 13.61 -0.81
CA ASP A 106 12.80 14.36 -0.62
C ASP A 106 12.48 15.85 -0.49
N SER A 107 13.11 16.53 0.47
CA SER A 107 12.86 17.95 0.79
C SER A 107 13.26 18.93 -0.32
N GLU A 108 14.01 18.46 -1.33
CA GLU A 108 14.56 19.31 -2.39
C GLU A 108 13.65 19.40 -3.63
N ASN A 109 12.71 18.49 -3.80
CA ASN A 109 11.84 18.42 -4.98
C ASN A 109 10.36 18.36 -4.58
N GLU A 110 9.58 19.32 -5.06
CA GLU A 110 8.13 19.27 -4.89
C GLU A 110 7.53 18.16 -5.78
N PHE A 111 6.96 17.15 -5.13
CA PHE A 111 6.21 16.09 -5.79
C PHE A 111 4.72 16.45 -5.77
N LYS A 112 4.10 16.59 -6.95
CA LYS A 112 2.72 17.12 -7.11
C LYS A 112 1.78 16.26 -7.94
N ASN A 113 2.29 15.23 -8.62
CA ASN A 113 1.53 14.49 -9.61
C ASN A 113 1.41 13.02 -9.22
N ILE A 114 0.27 12.67 -8.65
CA ILE A 114 -0.18 11.29 -8.48
C ILE A 114 -1.66 11.19 -8.82
N PHE A 115 -2.03 10.06 -9.40
CA PHE A 115 -3.43 9.66 -9.61
C PHE A 115 -3.69 8.40 -8.79
N GLY A 116 -4.03 8.59 -7.51
CA GLY A 116 -4.49 7.51 -6.65
C GLY A 116 -5.96 7.16 -6.92
N THR A 117 -6.50 6.26 -6.11
CA THR A 117 -7.92 5.88 -6.18
C THR A 117 -8.80 7.03 -5.66
N PRO A 118 -9.70 7.64 -6.47
CA PRO A 118 -10.37 8.91 -6.13
C PRO A 118 -11.13 8.95 -4.79
N GLU A 119 -11.55 7.81 -4.29
CA GLU A 119 -12.31 7.67 -3.03
C GLU A 119 -11.42 7.76 -1.78
N PHE A 120 -10.10 7.58 -1.94
CA PHE A 120 -9.10 7.50 -0.86
C PHE A 120 -7.99 8.55 -0.97
N VAL A 121 -8.05 9.44 -1.97
CA VAL A 121 -7.03 10.49 -2.14
C VAL A 121 -7.25 11.65 -1.19
N ALA A 122 -6.16 12.14 -0.62
CA ALA A 122 -6.12 13.34 0.20
C ALA A 122 -6.44 14.61 -0.61
N PRO A 123 -7.01 15.66 0.00
CA PRO A 123 -7.43 16.87 -0.71
C PRO A 123 -6.30 17.59 -1.45
N GLU A 124 -5.07 17.56 -0.93
CA GLU A 124 -3.89 18.13 -1.57
C GLU A 124 -3.57 17.46 -2.93
N ILE A 125 -3.89 16.16 -3.09
CA ILE A 125 -3.76 15.44 -4.36
C ILE A 125 -4.77 15.97 -5.38
N VAL A 126 -6.01 16.18 -4.95
CA VAL A 126 -7.08 16.71 -5.81
C VAL A 126 -6.81 18.15 -6.22
N ASN A 127 -6.21 18.94 -5.33
CA ASN A 127 -5.90 20.36 -5.54
C ASN A 127 -4.56 20.60 -6.25
N TYR A 128 -3.80 19.56 -6.60
CA TYR A 128 -2.46 19.66 -7.19
C TYR A 128 -1.46 20.44 -6.30
N GLU A 129 -1.61 20.31 -4.99
CA GLU A 129 -0.72 20.87 -3.98
C GLU A 129 0.51 19.96 -3.77
N PRO A 130 1.59 20.45 -3.13
CA PRO A 130 2.72 19.61 -2.75
C PRO A 130 2.27 18.42 -1.89
N LEU A 131 2.69 17.22 -2.28
CA LEU A 131 2.34 15.97 -1.60
C LEU A 131 3.39 15.61 -0.56
N GLY A 132 2.95 14.98 0.53
CA GLY A 132 3.80 14.58 1.63
C GLY A 132 3.44 13.23 2.22
N LEU A 133 4.07 12.89 3.34
CA LEU A 133 3.78 11.65 4.07
C LEU A 133 2.38 11.69 4.70
N GLU A 134 1.91 12.88 5.04
CA GLU A 134 0.59 13.17 5.58
C GLU A 134 -0.56 12.74 4.66
N SER A 135 -0.33 12.64 3.35
CA SER A 135 -1.33 12.19 2.40
C SER A 135 -1.75 10.72 2.62
N ASP A 136 -0.87 9.90 3.21
CA ASP A 136 -1.20 8.51 3.63
C ASP A 136 -2.07 8.46 4.89
N MET A 137 -2.25 9.58 5.61
CA MET A 137 -2.97 9.64 6.88
C MET A 137 -4.42 10.12 6.74
N TRP A 138 -4.82 10.56 5.54
CA TRP A 138 -6.18 10.93 5.19
C TRP A 138 -7.10 9.70 5.11
#